data_AF-A0A0M3HZG1-F1
#
_entry.id   AF-A0A0M3HZG1-F1
#
_cell.length_a   1.000
_cell.length_b   1.000
_cell.length_c   1.000
_cell.angle_alpha   90.00
_cell.angle_beta   90.00
_cell.angle_gamma   90.00
#
_symmetry.space_group_name_H-M   'P 1'
#
loop_
_entity.id
_entity.type
_entity.pdbx_description
1 polymer ?
#
loop_
_entity_poly.entity_id
_entity_poly.type
_entity_poly.pdbx_seq_one_letter_code
_entity_poly.pdbx_strand_id
1 'polypeptide(L)'
;MVPLSYILQWGGVLPPFHKYGVFVICGFELFVSSLSMAIGQKYYDLCTILFPSATKMFDDTRQKKIPGFIWTSEERQILRLTITSSIYDRQCCSLCLLIMPAELVLMAPAVSSSHEQKLLILWFTSTAVVILSMALIVPFFFKFGKEKHPDRCLNRRTIMWLCAIVFLIMLFINGAVILWLFITAPDDHRLFYSLFDAAVKEEIFLTEIEKGLDCISDDDKEIYSSDECDNSINRSVISRKLLSPLLYFWIVGHCLAFLVFGFANKGFLMYQ
;
A
#
# COMPACT_ATOMS: atom_id res chain seq x y z
N MET A 1 35.08 -35.17 -4.65
CA MET A 1 35.09 -33.76 -5.12
C MET A 1 33.83 -33.51 -5.90
N VAL A 2 32.88 -32.79 -5.32
CA VAL A 2 31.65 -32.38 -6.00
C VAL A 2 32.04 -31.29 -7.01
N PRO A 3 31.67 -31.39 -8.30
CA PRO A 3 32.10 -30.44 -9.30
C PRO A 3 31.58 -29.04 -8.94
N LEU A 4 32.43 -28.02 -9.10
CA LEU A 4 32.12 -26.62 -8.78
C LEU A 4 30.83 -26.14 -9.44
N SER A 5 30.48 -26.71 -10.60
CA SER A 5 29.22 -26.48 -11.30
C SER A 5 27.98 -26.92 -10.51
N TYR A 6 28.06 -27.98 -9.71
CA TYR A 6 26.97 -28.48 -8.88
C TYR A 6 26.76 -27.60 -7.63
N ILE A 7 27.85 -27.08 -7.06
CA ILE A 7 27.80 -26.10 -5.95
C ILE A 7 27.23 -24.76 -6.45
N LEU A 8 27.60 -24.32 -7.66
CA LEU A 8 27.03 -23.12 -8.29
C LEU A 8 25.61 -23.30 -8.88
N GLN A 9 25.13 -24.53 -8.99
CA GLN A 9 23.78 -24.86 -9.45
C GLN A 9 22.79 -24.92 -8.27
N TRP A 10 23.27 -24.98 -7.02
CA TRP A 10 22.41 -25.15 -5.85
C TRP A 10 22.80 -24.32 -4.61
N GLY A 11 23.87 -23.50 -4.66
CA GLY A 11 24.41 -22.75 -3.51
C GLY A 11 24.33 -21.22 -3.63
N GLY A 12 23.31 -20.68 -4.29
CA GLY A 12 23.09 -19.22 -4.41
C GLY A 12 22.10 -18.69 -3.36
N VAL A 13 22.37 -17.49 -2.83
CA VAL A 13 21.60 -16.85 -1.74
C VAL A 13 20.22 -16.32 -2.20
N LEU A 14 19.92 -16.19 -3.50
CA LEU A 14 18.61 -15.74 -4.02
C LEU A 14 18.35 -16.34 -5.44
N PRO A 15 17.08 -16.39 -5.93
CA PRO A 15 16.61 -17.42 -6.86
C PRO A 15 17.33 -17.48 -8.21
N PRO A 16 17.46 -18.71 -8.77
CA PRO A 16 16.35 -19.68 -8.85
C PRO A 16 16.69 -21.14 -8.51
N PHE A 17 17.05 -21.46 -7.26
CA PHE A 17 17.43 -22.84 -6.92
C PHE A 17 16.69 -23.47 -5.72
N HIS A 18 15.94 -22.70 -4.92
CA HIS A 18 15.19 -23.24 -3.78
C HIS A 18 13.68 -23.02 -3.93
N LYS A 19 12.96 -24.04 -4.44
CA LYS A 19 11.50 -24.00 -4.65
C LYS A 19 10.74 -23.54 -3.41
N TYR A 20 11.07 -24.12 -2.25
CA TYR A 20 10.44 -23.81 -0.97
C TYR A 20 10.81 -22.40 -0.49
N GLY A 21 12.04 -21.95 -0.70
CA GLY A 21 12.49 -20.62 -0.30
C GLY A 21 11.77 -19.51 -1.06
N VAL A 22 11.64 -19.66 -2.39
CA VAL A 22 10.88 -18.73 -3.22
C VAL A 22 9.41 -18.72 -2.82
N PHE A 23 8.83 -19.90 -2.58
CA PHE A 23 7.43 -20.00 -2.15
C PHE A 23 7.18 -19.31 -0.80
N VAL A 24 8.08 -19.47 0.18
CA VAL A 24 7.95 -18.81 1.49
C VAL A 24 8.09 -17.29 1.36
N ILE A 25 9.13 -16.79 0.70
CA ILE A 25 9.38 -15.34 0.58
C ILE A 25 8.29 -14.68 -0.27
N CYS A 26 8.05 -15.18 -1.48
CA CYS A 26 7.04 -14.59 -2.38
C CYS A 26 5.62 -14.81 -1.86
N GLY A 27 5.34 -15.93 -1.17
CA GLY A 27 4.03 -16.19 -0.58
C GLY A 27 3.74 -15.28 0.61
N PHE A 28 4.73 -15.07 1.48
CA PHE A 28 4.65 -14.09 2.56
C PHE A 28 4.45 -12.68 2.00
N GLU A 29 5.23 -12.29 1.00
CA GLU A 29 5.12 -10.95 0.41
C GLU A 29 3.78 -10.73 -0.30
N LEU A 30 3.26 -11.76 -0.98
CA LEU A 30 1.91 -11.73 -1.56
C LEU A 30 0.85 -11.46 -0.48
N PHE A 31 0.95 -12.12 0.67
CA PHE A 31 0.04 -11.89 1.79
C PHE A 31 0.15 -10.46 2.36
N VAL A 32 1.36 -9.98 2.63
CA VAL A 32 1.56 -8.66 3.25
C VAL A 32 1.18 -7.52 2.28
N SER A 33 1.57 -7.65 1.01
CA SER A 33 1.23 -6.67 -0.02
C SER A 33 -0.27 -6.65 -0.32
N SER A 34 -0.96 -7.80 -0.32
CA SER A 34 -2.42 -7.81 -0.47
C SER A 34 -3.15 -7.16 0.71
N LEU A 35 -2.66 -7.36 1.94
CA LEU A 35 -3.19 -6.65 3.12
C LEU A 35 -2.96 -5.14 3.02
N SER A 36 -1.75 -4.72 2.64
CA SER A 36 -1.39 -3.31 2.47
C SER A 36 -2.23 -2.64 1.38
N MET A 37 -2.47 -3.34 0.26
CA MET A 37 -3.35 -2.91 -0.81
C MET A 37 -4.80 -2.74 -0.33
N ALA A 38 -5.35 -3.71 0.42
CA ALA A 38 -6.72 -3.65 0.93
C ALA A 38 -6.91 -2.49 1.92
N ILE A 39 -5.92 -2.26 2.80
CA ILE A 39 -5.92 -1.11 3.72
C ILE A 39 -5.88 0.19 2.92
N GLY A 40 -4.93 0.34 1.99
CA GLY A 40 -4.80 1.54 1.16
C GLY A 40 -6.10 1.88 0.41
N GLN A 41 -6.75 0.87 -0.18
CA GLN A 41 -8.02 1.04 -0.87
C GLN A 41 -9.14 1.48 0.07
N LYS A 42 -9.29 0.83 1.24
CA LYS A 42 -10.36 1.16 2.18
C LYS A 42 -10.22 2.59 2.71
N TYR A 43 -9.01 3.03 3.02
CA TYR A 43 -8.75 4.41 3.48
C TYR A 43 -8.96 5.42 2.36
N TYR A 44 -8.55 5.10 1.13
CA TYR A 44 -8.80 5.95 -0.02
C TYR A 44 -10.30 6.19 -0.24
N ASP A 45 -11.10 5.12 -0.19
CA ASP A 45 -12.56 5.23 -0.33
C ASP A 45 -13.17 6.13 0.77
N LEU A 46 -12.70 6.02 2.01
CA LEU A 46 -13.16 6.87 3.11
C LEU A 46 -12.74 8.34 2.96
N CYS A 47 -11.49 8.60 2.56
CA CYS A 47 -10.97 9.95 2.33
C CYS A 47 -11.73 10.67 1.21
N THR A 48 -12.03 9.97 0.11
CA THR A 48 -12.75 10.57 -1.04
C THR A 48 -14.17 11.01 -0.70
N ILE A 49 -14.76 10.46 0.36
CA ILE A 49 -16.08 10.85 0.87
C ILE A 49 -15.96 11.96 1.92
N LEU A 50 -15.02 11.82 2.87
CA LEU A 50 -14.88 12.73 3.99
C LEU A 50 -14.29 14.10 3.61
N PHE A 51 -13.20 14.10 2.85
CA PHE A 51 -12.43 15.31 2.57
C PHE A 51 -13.18 16.39 1.76
N PRO A 52 -14.02 16.07 0.76
CA PRO A 52 -14.85 17.08 0.10
C PRO A 52 -15.77 17.80 1.08
N SER A 53 -16.49 17.06 1.94
CA SER A 53 -17.43 17.60 2.91
C SER A 53 -16.72 18.41 3.98
N ALA A 54 -15.61 17.89 4.53
CA ALA A 54 -14.78 18.60 5.50
C ALA A 54 -14.17 19.89 4.93
N THR A 55 -13.71 19.87 3.67
CA THR A 55 -13.16 21.07 3.02
C THR A 55 -14.21 22.16 2.86
N LYS A 56 -15.45 21.81 2.46
CA LYS A 56 -16.57 22.77 2.40
C LYS A 56 -16.86 23.38 3.77
N MET A 57 -16.86 22.55 4.82
CA MET A 57 -17.06 22.99 6.21
C MET A 57 -15.96 23.95 6.68
N PHE A 58 -14.70 23.71 6.32
CA PHE A 58 -13.58 24.61 6.62
C PHE A 58 -13.69 25.94 5.87
N ASP A 59 -14.05 25.89 4.58
CA ASP A 59 -14.25 27.09 3.77
C ASP A 59 -15.40 27.96 4.33
N ASP A 60 -16.49 27.35 4.79
CA ASP A 60 -17.62 28.03 5.42
C ASP A 60 -17.26 28.64 6.79
N THR A 61 -16.57 27.88 7.65
CA THR A 61 -16.07 28.37 8.95
C THR A 61 -15.18 29.60 8.76
N ARG A 62 -14.31 29.57 7.74
CA ARG A 62 -13.46 30.72 7.40
C ARG A 62 -14.29 31.92 6.94
N GLN A 63 -15.35 31.72 6.15
CA GLN A 63 -16.24 32.80 5.71
C GLN A 63 -16.97 33.46 6.88
N LYS A 64 -17.31 32.68 7.92
CA LYS A 64 -17.94 33.16 9.16
C LYS A 64 -16.99 33.91 10.09
N LYS A 65 -15.69 33.99 9.78
CA LYS A 65 -14.67 34.73 10.54
C LYS A 65 -14.63 34.36 12.03
N ILE A 66 -14.71 33.06 12.33
CA ILE A 66 -14.61 32.55 13.70
C ILE A 66 -13.21 32.89 14.27
N PRO A 67 -13.13 33.53 15.44
CA PRO A 67 -11.84 33.89 16.03
C PRO A 67 -11.04 32.63 16.38
N GLY A 68 -9.77 32.58 15.95
CA GLY A 68 -8.87 31.45 16.20
C GLY A 68 -8.89 30.35 15.14
N PHE A 69 -9.80 30.40 14.16
CA PHE A 69 -9.79 29.46 13.04
C PHE A 69 -8.92 30.00 11.89
N ILE A 70 -7.80 29.34 11.62
CA ILE A 70 -6.89 29.67 10.53
C ILE A 70 -6.99 28.56 9.50
N TRP A 71 -7.39 28.93 8.27
CA TRP A 71 -7.48 28.01 7.14
C TRP A 71 -6.77 28.61 5.93
N THR A 72 -5.54 28.14 5.72
CA THR A 72 -4.61 28.65 4.71
C THR A 72 -4.68 27.88 3.39
N SER A 73 -4.15 28.49 2.32
CA SER A 73 -4.07 27.84 1.01
C SER A 73 -3.14 26.62 0.99
N GLU A 74 -2.15 26.57 1.89
CA GLU A 74 -1.18 25.48 2.00
C GLU A 74 -1.80 24.25 2.68
N GLU A 75 -2.50 24.43 3.81
CA GLU A 75 -3.26 23.37 4.48
C GLU A 75 -4.35 22.83 3.54
N ARG A 76 -4.96 23.73 2.75
CA ARG A 76 -5.87 23.36 1.68
C ARG A 76 -5.21 22.54 0.59
N GLN A 77 -3.92 22.68 0.30
CA GLN A 77 -3.22 21.83 -0.66
C GLN A 77 -2.88 20.45 -0.09
N ILE A 78 -2.53 20.38 1.19
CA ILE A 78 -2.25 19.11 1.90
C ILE A 78 -3.50 18.24 1.98
N LEU A 79 -4.65 18.86 2.28
CA LEU A 79 -5.95 18.22 2.40
C LEU A 79 -6.75 18.22 1.07
N ARG A 80 -6.31 18.97 0.05
CA ARG A 80 -7.02 18.96 -1.24
C ARG A 80 -6.90 17.60 -1.88
N LEU A 81 -8.06 17.09 -2.24
CA LEU A 81 -8.22 16.36 -3.47
C LEU A 81 -7.63 17.21 -4.61
N THR A 82 -6.59 16.71 -5.27
CA THR A 82 -6.42 17.08 -6.66
C THR A 82 -7.57 16.37 -7.39
N ILE A 83 -8.75 17.01 -7.46
CA ILE A 83 -9.84 16.60 -8.34
C ILE A 83 -9.40 16.89 -9.78
N THR A 84 -8.40 16.15 -10.26
CA THR A 84 -8.12 15.94 -11.69
C THR A 84 -8.14 14.45 -12.00
N SER A 85 -8.95 13.68 -11.25
CA SER A 85 -9.24 12.28 -11.61
C SER A 85 -10.64 11.81 -11.22
N SER A 86 -11.65 12.70 -11.14
CA SER A 86 -13.07 12.29 -11.19
C SER A 86 -13.49 11.69 -12.55
N ILE A 87 -12.53 11.15 -13.31
CA ILE A 87 -12.71 10.41 -14.57
C ILE A 87 -12.18 8.96 -14.44
N TYR A 88 -11.57 8.56 -13.31
CA TYR A 88 -11.29 7.15 -13.02
C TYR A 88 -12.45 6.50 -12.28
N ASP A 89 -13.61 6.56 -12.93
CA ASP A 89 -14.82 5.86 -12.55
C ASP A 89 -14.60 4.34 -12.66
N ARG A 90 -14.70 3.64 -11.52
CA ARG A 90 -15.22 2.27 -11.30
C ARG A 90 -14.92 1.09 -12.26
N GLN A 91 -14.09 1.19 -13.29
CA GLN A 91 -14.01 0.14 -14.35
C GLN A 91 -12.61 -0.32 -14.78
N CYS A 92 -11.52 0.24 -14.26
CA CYS A 92 -10.15 -0.16 -14.68
C CYS A 92 -9.48 -1.24 -13.81
N CYS A 93 -10.23 -1.99 -13.00
CA CYS A 93 -9.67 -2.94 -12.02
C CYS A 93 -9.07 -4.24 -12.62
N SER A 94 -9.02 -4.44 -13.94
CA SER A 94 -8.46 -5.69 -14.49
C SER A 94 -7.58 -5.58 -15.74
N LEU A 95 -7.50 -4.43 -16.43
CA LEU A 95 -6.82 -4.35 -17.75
C LEU A 95 -5.71 -3.30 -17.87
N CYS A 96 -5.65 -2.27 -17.01
CA CYS A 96 -4.57 -1.27 -17.04
C CYS A 96 -3.24 -1.76 -16.43
N LEU A 97 -3.20 -2.99 -15.91
CA LEU A 97 -2.06 -3.59 -15.22
C LEU A 97 -0.83 -3.86 -16.12
N LEU A 98 -0.97 -3.78 -17.44
CA LEU A 98 0.06 -4.26 -18.38
C LEU A 98 0.98 -3.18 -18.98
N ILE A 99 0.69 -1.89 -18.80
CA ILE A 99 1.45 -0.83 -19.48
C ILE A 99 1.55 0.43 -18.61
N MET A 100 2.36 0.39 -17.54
CA MET A 100 2.91 1.63 -16.97
C MET A 100 4.43 1.50 -16.89
N PRO A 101 5.19 2.44 -17.50
CA PRO A 101 6.65 2.42 -17.44
C PRO A 101 7.13 2.71 -16.01
N ALA A 102 8.14 1.95 -15.59
CA ALA A 102 8.79 2.04 -14.27
C ALA A 102 9.38 3.43 -13.94
N GLU A 103 9.47 4.32 -14.92
CA GLU A 103 9.99 5.69 -14.76
C GLU A 103 9.06 6.60 -13.95
N LEU A 104 7.75 6.33 -13.89
CA LEU A 104 6.82 7.18 -13.13
C LEU A 104 6.94 6.98 -11.60
N VAL A 105 7.44 5.82 -11.15
CA VAL A 105 7.62 5.51 -9.71
C VAL A 105 8.93 6.09 -9.17
N LEU A 106 9.96 6.24 -10.01
CA LEU A 106 11.27 6.74 -9.61
C LEU A 106 11.39 8.28 -9.62
N MET A 107 10.39 9.00 -10.15
CA MET A 107 10.36 10.46 -10.22
C MET A 107 9.35 11.10 -9.26
N ALA A 108 9.21 10.57 -8.04
CA ALA A 108 8.49 11.25 -6.97
C ALA A 108 9.46 11.85 -5.92
N PRO A 109 10.31 12.85 -6.25
CA PRO A 109 10.97 13.63 -5.23
C PRO A 109 10.00 14.69 -4.69
N ALA A 110 9.83 14.71 -3.38
CA ALA A 110 9.60 15.91 -2.56
C ALA A 110 8.63 17.00 -3.09
N VAL A 111 7.48 16.62 -3.65
CA VAL A 111 6.33 17.51 -3.81
C VAL A 111 5.34 17.15 -2.71
N SER A 112 4.84 18.16 -1.99
CA SER A 112 3.76 18.05 -1.00
C SER A 112 2.60 17.21 -1.55
N SER A 113 2.67 15.89 -1.36
CA SER A 113 1.71 14.97 -1.92
C SER A 113 0.49 14.93 -1.01
N SER A 114 -0.69 15.18 -1.56
CA SER A 114 -1.95 15.07 -0.83
C SER A 114 -2.07 13.70 -0.16
N HIS A 115 -2.77 13.63 0.98
CA HIS A 115 -2.94 12.40 1.76
C HIS A 115 -3.39 11.21 0.89
N GLU A 116 -4.31 11.47 -0.04
CA GLU A 116 -4.83 10.47 -0.98
C GLU A 116 -3.76 9.96 -1.96
N GLN A 117 -2.88 10.84 -2.43
CA GLN A 117 -1.78 10.42 -3.32
C GLN A 117 -0.85 9.45 -2.61
N LYS A 118 -0.60 9.65 -1.32
CA LYS A 118 0.21 8.72 -0.53
C LYS A 118 -0.45 7.33 -0.44
N LEU A 119 -1.78 7.28 -0.26
CA LEU A 119 -2.55 6.03 -0.25
C LEU A 119 -2.57 5.34 -1.62
N LEU A 120 -2.69 6.10 -2.71
CA LEU A 120 -2.62 5.58 -4.08
C LEU A 120 -1.23 5.00 -4.39
N ILE A 121 -0.16 5.66 -3.97
CA ILE A 121 1.21 5.16 -4.14
C ILE A 121 1.38 3.82 -3.41
N LEU A 122 0.86 3.69 -2.18
CA LEU A 122 0.87 2.42 -1.45
C LEU A 122 0.12 1.32 -2.20
N TRP A 123 -1.09 1.61 -2.68
CA TRP A 123 -1.90 0.65 -3.43
C TRP A 123 -1.20 0.18 -4.70
N PHE A 124 -0.63 1.10 -5.48
CA PHE A 124 0.05 0.78 -6.73
C PHE A 124 1.31 -0.05 -6.50
N THR A 125 2.16 0.36 -5.55
CA THR A 125 3.40 -0.35 -5.22
C THR A 125 3.12 -1.75 -4.68
N SER A 126 2.14 -1.89 -3.78
CA SER A 126 1.69 -3.19 -3.27
C SER A 126 1.15 -4.09 -4.38
N THR A 127 0.35 -3.55 -5.29
CA THR A 127 -0.21 -4.30 -6.44
C THR A 127 0.90 -4.82 -7.36
N ALA A 128 1.87 -3.98 -7.68
CA ALA A 128 3.02 -4.36 -8.51
C ALA A 128 3.81 -5.52 -7.88
N VAL A 129 4.02 -5.49 -6.56
CA VAL A 129 4.70 -6.57 -5.83
C VAL A 129 3.87 -7.86 -5.82
N VAL A 130 2.54 -7.79 -5.67
CA VAL A 130 1.67 -8.97 -5.77
C VAL A 130 1.80 -9.63 -7.13
N ILE A 131 1.69 -8.87 -8.22
CA ILE A 131 1.82 -9.40 -9.59
C ILE A 131 3.17 -10.06 -9.78
N LEU A 132 4.24 -9.41 -9.32
CA LEU A 132 5.60 -9.93 -9.45
C LEU A 132 5.81 -11.20 -8.62
N SER A 133 5.25 -11.26 -7.41
CA SER A 133 5.25 -12.46 -6.57
C SER A 133 4.53 -13.63 -7.25
N MET A 134 3.35 -13.37 -7.84
CA MET A 134 2.62 -14.36 -8.61
C MET A 134 3.41 -14.82 -9.83
N ALA A 135 4.03 -13.91 -10.58
CA ALA A 135 4.86 -14.22 -11.74
C ALA A 135 6.09 -15.09 -11.39
N LEU A 136 6.65 -14.92 -10.18
CA LEU A 136 7.75 -15.75 -9.68
C LEU A 136 7.29 -17.13 -9.20
N ILE A 137 6.08 -17.23 -8.64
CA ILE A 137 5.52 -18.47 -8.08
C ILE A 137 4.95 -19.39 -9.16
N VAL A 138 4.18 -18.83 -10.12
CA VAL A 138 3.46 -19.58 -11.17
C VAL A 138 4.34 -20.59 -11.93
N PRO A 139 5.58 -20.26 -12.35
CA PRO A 139 6.44 -21.19 -13.08
C PRO A 139 6.82 -22.48 -12.32
N PHE A 140 6.63 -22.52 -10.99
CA PHE A 140 6.86 -23.73 -10.21
C PHE A 140 5.70 -24.74 -10.29
N PHE A 141 4.48 -24.28 -10.58
CA PHE A 141 3.29 -25.12 -10.71
C PHE A 141 3.12 -25.68 -12.11
N PHE A 142 3.59 -24.96 -13.13
CA PHE A 142 3.50 -25.41 -14.52
C PHE A 142 4.78 -26.10 -14.96
N LYS A 143 4.68 -27.39 -15.34
CA LYS A 143 5.76 -28.08 -16.08
C LYS A 143 5.77 -27.54 -17.50
N PHE A 144 6.55 -26.49 -17.75
CA PHE A 144 6.85 -26.09 -19.13
C PHE A 144 7.56 -27.25 -19.84
N GLY A 145 7.00 -27.69 -20.97
CA GLY A 145 7.58 -28.72 -21.81
C GLY A 145 9.02 -28.35 -22.19
N LYS A 146 9.88 -29.36 -22.35
CA LYS A 146 11.26 -29.15 -22.82
C LYS A 146 11.22 -28.66 -24.27
N GLU A 147 11.16 -27.35 -24.49
CA GLU A 147 11.33 -26.81 -25.84
C GLU A 147 12.79 -26.95 -26.28
N LYS A 148 12.99 -27.78 -27.31
CA LYS A 148 14.20 -27.88 -28.11
C LYS A 148 14.22 -26.72 -29.13
N HIS A 149 14.48 -25.49 -28.70
CA HIS A 149 14.78 -24.42 -29.65
C HIS A 149 16.13 -23.76 -29.29
N PRO A 150 17.18 -23.94 -30.11
CA PRO A 150 18.52 -23.45 -29.83
C PRO A 150 18.69 -21.92 -29.97
N ASP A 151 17.68 -21.18 -30.43
CA ASP A 151 17.83 -19.78 -30.86
C ASP A 151 17.25 -18.72 -29.90
N ARG A 152 16.84 -19.07 -28.67
CA ARG A 152 16.48 -18.05 -27.67
C ARG A 152 17.74 -17.48 -27.02
N CYS A 153 18.11 -16.26 -27.42
CA CYS A 153 19.31 -15.53 -26.98
C CYS A 153 19.35 -15.21 -25.47
N LEU A 154 18.22 -15.29 -24.76
CA LEU A 154 18.16 -15.11 -23.32
C LEU A 154 18.23 -16.46 -22.60
N ASN A 155 19.39 -16.73 -21.99
CA ASN A 155 19.55 -17.86 -21.08
C ASN A 155 18.47 -17.77 -19.98
N ARG A 156 17.65 -18.83 -19.83
CA ARG A 156 16.61 -18.93 -18.81
C ARG A 156 17.11 -18.53 -17.43
N ARG A 157 18.38 -18.84 -17.11
CA ARG A 157 19.04 -18.44 -15.87
C ARG A 157 19.13 -16.92 -15.70
N THR A 158 19.47 -16.19 -16.76
CA THR A 158 19.58 -14.72 -16.77
C THR A 158 18.24 -14.06 -16.51
N ILE A 159 17.17 -14.54 -17.17
CA ILE A 159 15.80 -14.02 -16.96
C ILE A 159 15.39 -14.16 -15.49
N MET A 160 15.68 -15.32 -14.88
CA MET A 160 15.31 -15.55 -13.48
C MET A 160 16.05 -14.65 -12.49
N TRP A 161 17.35 -14.42 -12.70
CA TRP A 161 18.12 -13.48 -11.89
C TRP A 161 17.63 -12.05 -12.04
N LEU A 162 17.28 -11.65 -13.26
CA LEU A 162 16.71 -10.33 -13.52
C LEU A 162 15.38 -10.16 -12.79
N CYS A 163 14.48 -11.14 -12.87
CA CYS A 163 13.21 -11.11 -12.12
C CYS A 163 13.42 -11.06 -10.60
N ALA A 164 14.42 -11.77 -10.08
CA ALA A 164 14.75 -11.75 -8.65
C ALA A 164 15.24 -10.37 -8.19
N ILE A 165 16.12 -9.73 -8.97
CA ILE A 165 16.64 -8.39 -8.68
C ILE A 165 15.50 -7.37 -8.72
N VAL A 166 14.66 -7.41 -9.76
CA VAL A 166 13.49 -6.53 -9.88
C VAL A 166 12.54 -6.73 -8.68
N PHE A 167 12.32 -7.97 -8.25
CA PHE A 167 11.50 -8.26 -7.08
C PHE A 167 12.05 -7.67 -5.79
N LEU A 168 13.35 -7.81 -5.54
CA LEU A 168 13.97 -7.22 -4.35
C LEU A 168 13.89 -5.70 -4.37
N ILE A 169 14.13 -5.07 -5.52
CA ILE A 169 13.99 -3.61 -5.68
C ILE A 169 12.56 -3.18 -5.34
N MET A 170 11.56 -3.85 -5.90
CA MET A 170 10.15 -3.53 -5.65
C MET A 170 9.75 -3.77 -4.19
N LEU A 171 10.28 -4.80 -3.54
CA LEU A 171 10.08 -5.06 -2.12
C LEU A 171 10.63 -3.92 -1.26
N PHE A 172 11.83 -3.42 -1.55
CA PHE A 172 12.40 -2.28 -0.83
C PHE A 172 11.62 -0.99 -1.09
N ILE A 173 11.15 -0.75 -2.32
CA ILE A 173 10.29 0.39 -2.65
C ILE A 173 8.99 0.32 -1.83
N ASN A 174 8.33 -0.84 -1.81
CA ASN A 174 7.09 -1.04 -1.05
C ASN A 174 7.32 -0.79 0.46
N GLY A 175 8.39 -1.35 1.02
CA GLY A 175 8.79 -1.10 2.41
C GLY A 175 9.08 0.39 2.70
N ALA A 176 9.75 1.09 1.79
CA ALA A 176 10.02 2.51 1.91
C ALA A 176 8.73 3.35 1.88
N VAL A 177 7.76 2.99 1.04
CA VAL A 177 6.44 3.65 0.99
C VAL A 177 5.67 3.45 2.29
N ILE A 178 5.63 2.22 2.83
CA ILE A 178 4.98 1.94 4.12
C ILE A 178 5.64 2.75 5.25
N LEU A 179 6.97 2.81 5.27
CA LEU A 179 7.71 3.59 6.26
C LEU A 179 7.47 5.10 6.11
N TRP A 180 7.44 5.60 4.88
CA TRP A 180 7.15 7.01 4.60
C TRP A 180 5.74 7.41 5.07
N LEU A 181 4.74 6.57 4.79
CA LEU A 181 3.38 6.73 5.33
C LEU A 181 3.37 6.70 6.86
N PHE A 182 4.14 5.80 7.48
CA PHE A 182 4.22 5.69 8.94
C PHE A 182 4.77 6.95 9.61
N ILE A 183 5.73 7.60 8.97
CA ILE A 183 6.34 8.84 9.46
C ILE A 183 5.38 10.02 9.26
N THR A 184 4.69 10.11 8.12
CA THR A 184 3.88 11.28 7.74
C THR A 184 2.42 11.24 8.23
N ALA A 185 1.84 10.06 8.47
CA ALA A 185 0.48 9.90 8.98
C ALA A 185 0.12 10.71 10.25
N PRO A 186 0.97 10.86 11.30
CA PRO A 186 0.58 11.62 12.49
C PRO A 186 0.37 13.11 12.22
N ASP A 187 1.11 13.70 11.28
CA ASP A 187 1.03 15.13 10.99
C ASP A 187 -0.23 15.43 10.19
N ASP A 188 -0.52 14.62 9.16
CA ASP A 188 -1.77 14.70 8.38
C ASP A 188 -3.00 14.50 9.29
N HIS A 189 -2.93 13.51 10.19
CA HIS A 189 -3.99 13.23 11.15
C HIS A 189 -4.19 14.41 12.10
N ARG A 190 -3.12 14.95 12.73
CA ARG A 190 -3.23 16.10 13.64
C ARG A 190 -3.79 17.33 12.94
N LEU A 191 -3.33 17.61 11.72
CA LEU A 191 -3.81 18.73 10.94
C LEU A 191 -5.32 18.61 10.68
N PHE A 192 -5.77 17.46 10.19
CA PHE A 192 -7.19 17.22 9.92
C PHE A 192 -8.05 17.41 11.17
N TYR A 193 -7.74 16.75 12.29
CA TYR A 193 -8.57 16.86 13.50
C TYR A 193 -8.50 18.25 14.14
N SER A 194 -7.35 18.94 14.10
CA SER A 194 -7.26 20.31 14.61
C SER A 194 -8.19 21.28 13.88
N LEU A 195 -8.34 21.11 12.57
CA LEU A 195 -9.27 21.88 11.75
C LEU A 195 -10.72 21.40 11.92
N PHE A 196 -10.93 20.09 12.01
CA PHE A 196 -12.25 19.48 12.19
C PHE A 196 -12.89 19.86 13.53
N ASP A 197 -12.11 19.90 14.60
CA ASP A 197 -12.59 20.25 15.94
C ASP A 197 -12.79 21.76 16.12
N ALA A 198 -12.01 22.58 15.41
CA ALA A 198 -12.14 24.04 15.43
C ALA A 198 -13.20 24.58 14.46
N ALA A 199 -13.67 23.76 13.52
CA ALA A 199 -14.66 24.14 12.53
C ALA A 199 -16.08 24.23 13.11
N VAL A 200 -16.88 25.12 12.54
CA VAL A 200 -18.32 25.19 12.87
C VAL A 200 -19.02 24.04 12.16
N LYS A 201 -19.47 23.06 12.94
CA LYS A 201 -20.18 21.88 12.47
C LYS A 201 -21.66 22.20 12.29
N GLU A 202 -22.04 22.68 11.10
CA GLU A 202 -23.46 22.80 10.76
C GLU A 202 -24.07 21.42 10.45
N GLU A 203 -25.36 21.27 10.77
CA GLU A 203 -26.13 20.04 10.53
C GLU A 203 -26.03 19.57 9.07
N ILE A 204 -26.03 20.50 8.10
CA ILE A 204 -25.94 20.17 6.68
C ILE A 204 -24.65 19.39 6.34
N PHE A 205 -23.51 19.77 6.93
CA PHE A 205 -22.23 19.09 6.70
C PHE A 205 -22.14 17.77 7.45
N LEU A 206 -22.70 17.71 8.67
CA LEU A 206 -22.78 16.47 9.46
C LEU A 206 -23.63 15.42 8.73
N THR A 207 -24.81 15.81 8.23
CA THR A 207 -25.68 14.92 7.46
C THR A 207 -25.04 14.45 6.15
N GLU A 208 -24.24 15.28 5.47
CA GLU A 208 -23.49 14.87 4.26
C GLU A 208 -22.41 13.83 4.60
N ILE A 209 -21.73 13.98 5.73
CA ILE A 209 -20.72 13.03 6.22
C ILE A 209 -21.37 11.72 6.69
N GLU A 210 -22.46 11.79 7.45
CA GLU A 210 -23.24 10.63 7.92
C GLU A 210 -23.77 9.78 6.78
N LYS A 211 -24.40 10.43 5.78
CA LYS A 211 -24.87 9.75 4.56
C LYS A 211 -23.72 9.17 3.75
N GLY A 212 -22.59 9.85 3.71
CA GLY A 212 -21.40 9.38 2.99
C GLY A 212 -20.73 8.18 3.66
N LEU A 213 -20.64 8.18 4.99
CA LEU A 213 -20.01 7.12 5.79
C LEU A 213 -20.98 5.98 6.15
N ASP A 214 -22.25 6.11 5.78
CA ASP A 214 -23.33 5.17 6.12
C ASP A 214 -23.48 4.96 7.65
N CYS A 215 -23.20 6.02 8.43
CA CYS A 215 -23.56 6.08 9.86
C CYS A 215 -24.84 6.88 10.00
N ILE A 216 -25.98 6.21 10.18
CA ILE A 216 -27.25 6.87 10.52
C ILE A 216 -27.22 7.17 12.02
N SER A 217 -26.98 8.43 12.38
CA SER A 217 -27.32 8.93 13.71
C SER A 217 -28.85 9.02 13.79
N ASP A 218 -29.48 8.02 14.37
CA ASP A 218 -30.92 8.04 14.64
C ASP A 218 -31.15 9.00 15.83
N ASP A 219 -31.67 10.20 15.55
CA ASP A 219 -31.92 11.29 16.52
C ASP A 219 -32.79 10.83 17.71
N ASP A 220 -33.51 9.72 17.57
CA ASP A 220 -34.40 9.17 18.59
C ASP A 220 -33.65 8.37 19.69
N LYS A 221 -32.34 8.11 19.53
CA LYS A 221 -31.50 7.32 20.45
C LYS A 221 -30.07 7.87 20.60
N GLU A 222 -29.96 9.11 21.08
CA GLU A 222 -28.74 9.93 21.05
C GLU A 222 -27.49 9.41 21.83
N ILE A 223 -27.57 8.36 22.66
CA ILE A 223 -26.41 8.02 23.53
C ILE A 223 -25.47 6.96 22.91
N TYR A 224 -25.92 6.16 21.94
CA TYR A 224 -25.09 5.09 21.35
C TYR A 224 -24.68 5.32 19.90
N SER A 225 -25.43 6.12 19.13
CA SER A 225 -25.19 6.34 17.70
C SER A 225 -24.14 7.42 17.39
N SER A 226 -24.05 8.47 18.22
CA SER A 226 -23.07 9.55 18.05
C SER A 226 -21.63 9.04 18.16
N ASP A 227 -21.37 8.15 19.13
CA ASP A 227 -20.06 7.50 19.31
C ASP A 227 -19.66 6.63 18.10
N GLU A 228 -20.62 6.03 17.38
CA GLU A 228 -20.33 5.18 16.21
C GLU A 228 -19.91 6.00 14.98
N CYS A 229 -20.56 7.13 14.75
CA CYS A 229 -20.20 8.00 13.62
C CYS A 229 -18.90 8.76 13.89
N ASP A 230 -18.69 9.24 15.12
CA ASP A 230 -17.41 9.82 15.54
C ASP A 230 -16.27 8.79 15.47
N ASN A 231 -16.52 7.53 15.82
CA ASN A 231 -15.55 6.45 15.64
C ASN A 231 -15.29 6.16 14.15
N SER A 232 -16.29 6.30 13.29
CA SER A 232 -16.15 6.13 11.84
C SER A 232 -15.34 7.26 11.20
N ILE A 233 -15.55 8.51 11.64
CA ILE A 233 -14.74 9.68 11.28
C ILE A 233 -13.32 9.55 11.87
N ASN A 234 -13.16 9.00 13.08
CA ASN A 234 -11.84 8.70 13.65
C ASN A 234 -11.08 7.60 12.90
N ARG A 235 -11.79 6.78 12.12
CA ARG A 235 -11.23 5.66 11.34
C ARG A 235 -11.02 6.00 9.87
N SER A 236 -11.56 7.11 9.37
CA SER A 236 -11.49 7.49 7.96
C SER A 236 -10.15 8.12 7.57
N VAL A 237 -9.43 8.73 8.51
CA VAL A 237 -8.06 9.22 8.31
C VAL A 237 -7.07 8.19 8.84
N ILE A 238 -6.06 7.83 8.05
CA ILE A 238 -5.11 6.78 8.46
C ILE A 238 -4.33 7.22 9.70
N SER A 239 -4.49 6.47 10.78
CA SER A 239 -3.81 6.75 12.04
C SER A 239 -2.57 5.89 12.20
N ARG A 240 -1.57 6.42 12.91
CA ARG A 240 -0.37 5.66 13.29
C ARG A 240 -0.71 4.37 14.04
N LYS A 241 -1.82 4.34 14.78
CA LYS A 241 -2.26 3.15 15.53
C LYS A 241 -2.52 1.96 14.63
N LEU A 242 -3.08 2.18 13.44
CA LEU A 242 -3.37 1.11 12.48
C LEU A 242 -2.18 0.79 11.58
N LEU A 243 -1.32 1.77 11.31
CA LEU A 243 -0.12 1.57 10.49
C LEU A 243 1.03 0.88 11.26
N SER A 244 1.04 1.01 12.59
CA SER A 244 2.01 0.33 13.47
C SER A 244 2.00 -1.20 13.35
N PRO A 245 0.84 -1.91 13.48
CA PRO A 245 0.82 -3.36 13.33
C PRO A 245 1.17 -3.79 11.90
N LEU A 246 0.81 -3.01 10.88
CA LEU A 246 1.18 -3.31 9.48
C LEU A 246 2.70 -3.26 9.29
N LEU A 247 3.35 -2.18 9.75
CA LEU A 247 4.81 -2.03 9.66
C LEU A 247 5.53 -3.09 10.49
N TYR A 248 5.06 -3.37 11.71
CA TYR A 248 5.63 -4.41 12.55
C TYR A 248 5.51 -5.79 11.91
N PHE A 249 4.35 -6.11 11.37
CA PHE A 249 4.11 -7.37 10.66
C PHE A 249 4.99 -7.49 9.41
N TRP A 250 5.16 -6.40 8.65
CA TRP A 250 6.06 -6.35 7.50
C TRP A 250 7.50 -6.61 7.92
N ILE A 251 8.05 -5.88 8.89
CA ILE A 251 9.46 -6.04 9.33
C ILE A 251 9.70 -7.43 9.92
N VAL A 252 8.92 -7.80 10.94
CA VAL A 252 9.12 -9.06 11.67
C VAL A 252 8.88 -10.26 10.77
N GLY A 253 7.83 -10.21 9.95
CA GLY A 253 7.53 -11.29 9.04
C GLY A 253 8.60 -11.44 7.95
N HIS A 254 9.19 -10.36 7.44
CA HIS A 254 10.35 -10.45 6.54
C HIS A 254 11.56 -11.06 7.25
N CYS A 255 11.88 -10.62 8.47
CA CYS A 255 12.97 -11.22 9.26
C CYS A 255 12.75 -12.74 9.46
N LEU A 256 11.52 -13.15 9.80
CA LEU A 256 11.16 -14.56 9.93
C LEU A 256 11.26 -15.30 8.60
N ALA A 257 10.78 -14.73 7.51
CA ALA A 257 10.88 -15.31 6.16
C ALA A 257 12.34 -15.51 5.76
N PHE A 258 13.23 -14.54 6.05
CA PHE A 258 14.67 -14.68 5.81
C PHE A 258 15.33 -15.73 6.71
N LEU A 259 14.95 -15.84 7.98
CA LEU A 259 15.44 -16.89 8.87
C LEU A 259 15.00 -18.27 8.38
N VAL A 260 13.71 -18.45 8.08
CA VAL A 260 13.16 -19.69 7.53
C VAL A 260 13.82 -20.02 6.20
N PHE A 261 14.05 -19.05 5.33
CA PHE A 261 14.82 -19.24 4.10
C PHE A 261 16.23 -19.76 4.39
N GLY A 262 16.95 -19.15 5.34
CA GLY A 262 18.29 -19.58 5.75
C GLY A 262 18.32 -21.01 6.32
N PHE A 263 17.33 -21.40 7.13
CA PHE A 263 17.24 -22.75 7.70
C PHE A 263 16.74 -23.80 6.69
N ALA A 264 15.72 -23.48 5.89
CA ALA A 264 15.22 -24.34 4.83
C ALA A 264 16.29 -24.63 3.76
N ASN A 265 17.24 -23.71 3.59
CA ASN A 265 18.39 -23.93 2.71
C ASN A 265 19.46 -24.87 3.32
N LYS A 266 19.61 -24.90 4.66
CA LYS A 266 20.55 -25.82 5.34
C LYS A 266 20.13 -27.28 5.29
N GLY A 267 18.84 -27.57 5.09
CA GLY A 267 18.33 -28.95 4.99
C GLY A 267 18.92 -29.76 3.83
N PHE A 268 19.54 -29.11 2.83
CA PHE A 268 20.25 -29.79 1.74
C PHE A 268 21.73 -30.07 2.05
N LEU A 269 22.31 -29.41 3.05
CA LEU A 269 23.73 -29.55 3.44
C LEU A 269 23.97 -30.67 4.48
N MET A 270 22.93 -31.20 5.13
CA MET A 270 23.06 -32.32 6.07
C MET A 270 22.80 -33.71 5.45
N TYR A 271 22.57 -33.78 4.14
CA TYR A 271 22.41 -35.04 3.40
C TYR A 271 23.54 -35.26 2.37
N GLN A 272 24.73 -34.71 2.66
CA GLN A 272 25.96 -34.95 1.91
C GLN A 272 27.09 -35.40 2.84
#